data_AF-A0A2G6T4M4-F1
#
_entry.id   AF-A0A2G6T4M4-F1
#
_cell.length_a   1.000
_cell.length_b   1.000
_cell.length_c   1.000
_cell.angle_alpha   90.00
_cell.angle_beta   90.00
_cell.angle_gamma   90.00
#
_symmetry.space_group_name_H-M   'P 1'
#
loop_
_entity.id
_entity.type
_entity.pdbx_description
1 polymer ?
#
loop_
_entity_poly.entity_id
_entity_poly.type
_entity_poly.pdbx_seq_one_letter_code
_entity_poly.pdbx_strand_id
1 'polypeptide(L)'
;MQMLYDSESFVVVHMLPDAVEKSTQALNDTAPPKPQLARHGFEIVDKRSGKEVYLDGSWAEMFQEQILAWQRDTPTQEEVEDALDRYAGLAQNPVIVH
;
A
#
# COMPACT_ATOMS: atom_id res chain seq x y z
N MET A 1 0.64 -7.34 -8.22
CA MET A 1 0.46 -7.39 -6.75
C MET A 1 1.57 -8.22 -6.13
N GLN A 2 2.21 -7.72 -5.08
CA GLN A 2 3.27 -8.42 -4.34
C GLN A 2 2.86 -8.53 -2.87
N MET A 3 2.71 -9.76 -2.36
CA MET A 3 2.49 -9.98 -0.93
C MET A 3 3.79 -9.70 -0.17
N LEU A 4 3.74 -8.78 0.79
CA LEU A 4 4.89 -8.36 1.58
C LEU A 4 4.94 -9.03 2.95
N TYR A 5 3.78 -9.35 3.50
CA TYR A 5 3.64 -9.94 4.82
C TYR A 5 2.37 -10.79 4.88
N ASP A 6 2.46 -11.95 5.50
CA ASP A 6 1.33 -12.84 5.78
C ASP A 6 1.53 -13.44 7.16
N SER A 7 0.49 -13.33 7.99
CA SER A 7 0.46 -13.88 9.34
C SER A 7 -0.97 -14.30 9.68
N GLU A 8 -1.15 -14.85 10.88
CA GLU A 8 -2.48 -15.24 11.36
C GLU A 8 -3.39 -14.02 11.58
N SER A 9 -2.81 -12.88 12.01
CA SER A 9 -3.56 -11.65 12.28
C SER A 9 -3.70 -10.73 11.07
N PHE A 10 -2.63 -10.53 10.29
CA PHE A 10 -2.56 -9.51 9.25
C PHE A 10 -1.99 -10.03 7.93
N VAL A 11 -2.44 -9.43 6.82
CA VAL A 11 -1.84 -9.57 5.48
C VAL A 11 -1.51 -8.20 4.93
N VAL A 12 -0.35 -8.06 4.29
CA VAL A 12 0.06 -6.83 3.59
C VAL A 12 0.33 -7.14 2.14
N VAL A 13 -0.35 -6.43 1.25
CA VAL A 13 -0.19 -6.54 -0.20
C VAL A 13 0.27 -5.19 -0.75
N HIS A 14 1.37 -5.20 -1.49
CA HIS A 14 1.80 -4.07 -2.29
C HIS A 14 1.13 -4.15 -3.67
N MET A 15 0.27 -3.17 -3.94
CA MET A 15 -0.24 -2.87 -5.27
C MET A 15 0.82 -2.05 -6.00
N LEU A 16 1.70 -2.75 -6.71
CA LEU A 16 2.54 -2.12 -7.71
C LEU A 16 1.63 -1.52 -8.79
N PRO A 17 1.81 -0.24 -9.15
CA PRO A 17 1.19 0.31 -10.33
C PRO A 17 1.72 -0.51 -11.50
N ASP A 18 0.84 -1.26 -12.14
CA ASP A 18 1.20 -2.05 -13.28
C ASP A 18 1.78 -1.09 -14.34
N ALA A 19 3.07 -1.21 -14.61
CA ALA A 19 3.73 -0.48 -15.69
C ALA A 19 3.33 -1.06 -17.07
N VAL A 20 2.08 -1.53 -17.23
CA VAL A 20 1.47 -1.87 -18.51
C VAL A 20 0.45 -0.79 -18.87
N GLU A 21 0.91 0.44 -18.96
CA GLU A 21 0.43 1.35 -20.01
C GLU A 21 1.59 1.91 -20.85
N LYS A 22 2.72 1.20 -20.89
CA LYS A 22 3.63 1.27 -22.04
C LYS A 22 3.39 0.06 -22.94
N SER A 23 2.28 0.03 -23.68
CA SER A 23 2.16 -0.61 -25.02
C SER A 23 0.72 -0.70 -25.54
N THR A 24 -0.09 0.36 -25.48
CA THR A 24 -1.22 0.51 -26.44
C THR A 24 -1.62 1.97 -26.64
N GLN A 25 -0.63 2.85 -26.82
CA GLN A 25 -0.82 3.95 -27.78
C GLN A 25 -0.81 3.34 -29.19
N ALA A 26 -1.93 2.75 -29.57
CA ALA A 26 -2.28 2.53 -30.96
C ALA A 26 -3.72 3.00 -31.16
N LEU A 27 -3.79 4.26 -31.60
CA LEU A 27 -4.81 4.85 -32.45
C LEU A 27 -6.09 5.35 -31.75
N ASN A 28 -6.20 6.69 -31.73
CA ASN A 28 -7.42 7.50 -31.61
C ASN A 28 -7.94 7.75 -30.18
N ASP A 29 -7.56 8.88 -29.57
CA ASP A 29 -8.47 10.01 -29.32
C ASP A 29 -7.69 11.18 -28.67
N THR A 30 -8.19 12.40 -28.85
CA THR A 30 -7.45 13.67 -28.70
C THR A 30 -7.47 14.17 -27.25
N ALA A 31 -6.90 13.40 -26.31
CA ALA A 31 -6.74 13.81 -24.92
C ALA A 31 -5.30 13.58 -24.43
N PRO A 32 -4.65 14.55 -23.74
CA PRO A 32 -3.32 14.32 -23.19
C PRO A 32 -3.39 13.16 -22.19
N PRO A 33 -2.44 12.20 -22.23
CA PRO A 33 -2.39 11.13 -21.26
C PRO A 33 -2.23 11.77 -19.89
N LYS A 34 -3.25 11.65 -19.03
CA LYS A 34 -3.12 12.03 -17.62
C LYS A 34 -1.96 11.18 -17.09
N PRO A 35 -0.88 11.77 -16.56
CA PRO A 35 0.16 10.98 -15.93
C PRO A 35 -0.51 10.25 -14.77
N GLN A 36 -0.78 8.96 -14.95
CA GLN A 36 -1.02 8.05 -13.83
C GLN A 36 0.30 8.03 -13.09
N LEU A 37 0.41 8.95 -12.14
CA LEU A 37 1.49 8.96 -11.17
C LEU A 37 1.50 7.53 -10.63
N ALA A 38 2.61 6.82 -10.83
CA ALA A 38 2.81 5.46 -10.37
C ALA A 38 2.74 5.48 -8.84
N ARG A 39 1.52 5.52 -8.32
CA ARG A 39 1.23 5.64 -6.89
C ARG A 39 1.26 4.23 -6.37
N HIS A 40 2.42 3.89 -5.78
CA HIS A 40 2.57 2.74 -4.91
C HIS A 40 1.38 2.73 -3.94
N GLY A 41 0.64 1.62 -3.89
CA GLY A 41 -0.50 1.45 -2.99
C GLY A 41 -0.30 0.22 -2.13
N PHE A 42 -0.73 0.28 -0.87
CA PHE A 42 -0.63 -0.87 0.04
C PHE A 42 -2.00 -1.21 0.59
N GLU A 43 -2.28 -2.50 0.70
CA GLU A 43 -3.49 -3.01 1.33
C GLU A 43 -3.09 -3.79 2.57
N ILE A 44 -3.66 -3.39 3.71
CA ILE A 44 -3.48 -4.03 5.00
C ILE A 44 -4.81 -4.67 5.38
N VAL A 45 -4.81 -5.99 5.53
CA VAL A 45 -5.99 -6.77 5.89
C VAL A 45 -5.82 -7.31 7.30
N ASP A 46 -6.67 -6.89 8.24
CA ASP A 46 -6.80 -7.50 9.57
C ASP A 46 -7.76 -8.68 9.49
N LYS A 47 -7.21 -9.90 9.52
CA LYS A 47 -7.96 -11.16 9.45
C LYS A 47 -8.81 -11.40 10.71
N ARG A 48 -8.42 -10.80 11.84
CA ARG A 48 -9.11 -10.94 13.13
C ARG A 48 -10.49 -10.28 13.09
N SER A 49 -10.54 -9.06 12.54
CA SER A 49 -11.79 -8.28 12.42
C SER A 49 -12.41 -8.32 11.02
N GLY A 50 -11.70 -8.86 10.04
CA GLY A 50 -12.09 -8.81 8.62
C GLY A 50 -12.07 -7.39 8.04
N LYS A 51 -11.18 -6.52 8.54
CA LYS A 51 -11.07 -5.12 8.11
C LYS A 51 -9.97 -4.98 7.08
N GLU A 52 -10.23 -4.19 6.04
CA GLU A 52 -9.29 -3.93 4.96
C GLU A 52 -9.03 -2.43 4.88
N VAL A 53 -7.76 -2.04 4.90
CA VAL A 53 -7.33 -0.65 4.82
C VAL A 53 -6.39 -0.49 3.64
N TYR A 54 -6.77 0.41 2.73
CA TYR A 54 -5.96 0.78 1.59
C TYR A 54 -5.21 2.08 1.87
N LEU A 55 -3.89 2.07 1.69
CA LEU A 55 -2.98 3.19 1.83
C LEU A 55 -2.57 3.66 0.43
N ASP A 56 -2.78 4.94 0.14
CA ASP A 56 -2.35 5.60 -1.10
C ASP A 56 -1.73 6.98 -0.83
N GLY A 57 -1.07 7.54 -1.85
CA GLY A 57 -0.43 8.85 -1.76
C GLY A 57 0.60 8.92 -0.64
N SER A 58 0.52 9.94 0.22
CA SER A 58 1.49 10.17 1.29
C SER A 58 1.52 9.05 2.34
N TRP A 59 0.41 8.35 2.56
CA TRP A 59 0.37 7.21 3.47
C TRP A 59 1.14 6.02 2.90
N ALA A 60 0.99 5.76 1.60
CA ALA A 60 1.75 4.72 0.94
C ALA A 60 3.25 5.03 0.88
N GLU A 61 3.63 6.30 0.70
CA GLU A 61 5.03 6.72 0.74
C GLU A 61 5.66 6.43 2.11
N MET A 62 5.01 6.82 3.20
CA MET A 62 5.48 6.53 4.56
C MET A 62 5.57 5.02 4.82
N PHE A 63 4.57 4.26 4.39
CA PHE A 63 4.57 2.81 4.56
C PHE A 63 5.67 2.14 3.73
N GLN A 64 5.96 2.62 2.53
CA GLN A 64 7.07 2.12 1.72
C GLN A 64 8.42 2.30 2.42
N GLU A 65 8.67 3.46 3.02
CA GLU A 65 9.88 3.68 3.82
C GLU A 65 9.95 2.71 5.01
N GLN A 66 8.80 2.42 5.64
CA GLN A 66 8.71 1.45 6.72
C GLN A 66 9.07 0.03 6.26
N ILE A 67 8.57 -0.42 5.10
CA ILE A 67 8.93 -1.72 4.50
C ILE A 67 10.43 -1.78 4.21
N LEU A 68 11.03 -0.72 3.66
CA LEU A 68 12.46 -0.66 3.38
C LEU A 68 13.29 -0.74 4.67
N ALA A 69 12.85 -0.08 5.73
CA ALA A 69 13.47 -0.21 7.05
C ALA A 69 13.37 -1.65 7.58
N TRP A 70 12.21 -2.30 7.42
CA TRP A 70 12.03 -3.69 7.83
C TRP A 70 12.95 -4.66 7.07
N GLN A 71 13.18 -4.44 5.77
CA GLN A 71 14.12 -5.25 5.01
C GLN A 71 15.57 -5.11 5.50
N ARG A 72 15.92 -3.98 6.10
CA ARG A 72 17.28 -3.72 6.59
C ARG A 72 17.48 -4.20 8.02
N ASP A 73 16.55 -3.88 8.90
CA ASP A 73 16.68 -4.11 10.34
C ASP A 73 15.99 -5.41 10.81
N THR A 74 15.18 -6.06 9.95
CA THR A 74 14.48 -7.33 10.21
C THR A 74 13.76 -7.34 11.57
N PRO A 75 12.71 -6.51 11.74
CA PRO A 75 11.96 -6.42 12.99
C PRO A 75 11.30 -7.76 13.35
N THR A 76 10.89 -7.89 14.61
CA THR A 76 10.12 -9.05 15.05
C THR A 76 8.68 -9.00 14.53
N GLN A 77 8.02 -10.15 14.55
CA GLN A 77 6.61 -10.26 14.17
C GLN A 77 5.72 -9.28 14.97
N GLU A 78 5.93 -9.20 16.29
CA GLU A 78 5.18 -8.29 17.17
C GLU A 78 5.35 -6.82 16.78
N GLU A 79 6.55 -6.37 16.40
CA GLU A 79 6.78 -4.99 15.97
C GLU A 79 6.08 -4.68 14.63
N VAL A 80 6.08 -5.65 13.71
CA VAL A 80 5.34 -5.54 12.46
C VAL A 80 3.83 -5.47 12.75
N GLU A 81 3.31 -6.37 13.57
CA GLU A 81 1.89 -6.40 13.92
C GLU A 81 1.44 -5.14 14.66
N ASP A 82 2.23 -4.59 15.60
CA ASP A 82 1.93 -3.31 16.27
C ASP A 82 1.86 -2.14 15.28
N ALA A 83 2.80 -2.08 14.34
CA ALA A 83 2.77 -1.07 13.29
C ALA A 83 1.52 -1.21 12.42
N LEU A 84 1.19 -2.44 11.99
CA LEU A 84 0.00 -2.71 11.17
C LEU A 84 -1.31 -2.40 11.91
N ASP A 85 -1.38 -2.65 13.22
CA ASP A 85 -2.54 -2.32 14.05
C ASP A 85 -2.81 -0.81 14.07
N ARG A 86 -1.75 0.00 14.18
CA ARG A 86 -1.86 1.47 14.07
C ARG A 86 -2.42 1.90 12.71
N TYR A 87 -1.95 1.29 11.62
CA TYR A 87 -2.48 1.59 10.28
C TYR A 87 -3.93 1.11 10.09
N ALA A 88 -4.28 -0.06 10.62
CA ALA A 88 -5.65 -0.56 10.61
C ALA A 88 -6.61 0.34 11.41
N GLY A 89 -6.12 0.97 12.48
CA GLY A 89 -6.86 1.95 13.28
C GLY A 89 -7.13 3.28 12.56
N LEU A 90 -6.31 3.68 11.58
CA LEU A 90 -6.49 4.94 10.84
C LEU A 90 -7.78 4.99 10.02
N ALA A 91 -8.28 3.85 9.56
CA ALA A 91 -9.56 3.79 8.84
C ALA A 91 -10.76 4.27 9.68
N GLN A 92 -10.64 4.29 11.01
CA GLN A 92 -11.68 4.80 11.91
C GLN A 92 -11.64 6.32 12.14
N ASN A 93 -10.56 7.01 11.76
CA ASN A 93 -10.40 8.43 12.05
C ASN A 93 -9.77 9.12 10.83
N PRO A 94 -10.54 9.83 9.98
CA PRO A 94 -10.01 10.47 8.79
C PRO A 94 -9.04 11.59 9.21
N VAL A 95 -7.75 11.27 9.24
CA VAL A 95 -6.71 12.29 9.36
C VAL A 95 -6.60 12.91 7.99
N ILE A 96 -7.29 14.03 7.79
CA ILE A 96 -7.10 14.88 6.61
C ILE A 96 -5.69 15.44 6.72
N VAL A 97 -4.74 14.82 6.04
CA VAL A 97 -3.40 15.39 5.83
C VAL A 97 -3.50 16.24 4.55
N HIS A 98 -3.28 17.54 4.70
CA HIS A 98 -3.42 18.57 3.66
C HIS A 98 -2.13 18.72 2.85
#